data_AF-A0A6I4VWH6-F1
#
_entry.id   AF-A0A6I4VWH6-F1
#
_cell.length_a   1.000
_cell.length_b   1.000
_cell.length_c   1.000
_cell.angle_alpha   90.00
_cell.angle_beta   90.00
_cell.angle_gamma   90.00
#
_symmetry.space_group_name_H-M   'P 1'
#
loop_
_entity.id
_entity.type
_entity.pdbx_description
1 polymer ?
#
loop_
_entity_poly.entity_id
_entity_poly.type
_entity_poly.pdbx_seq_one_letter_code
_entity_poly.pdbx_strand_id
1 'polypeptide(L)'
;MNMEPTWKRIGLLEPPADNSGQEVCMVILDDIIPHHTISHLKGRVKKVRVHKDLTVTCNDIFQEPLVSEVDDYLNHGLMVLNLLAHKPLEDSQANVHKGLSPSANFVFLPTSNPERIKVGLIWILKQNWNLKIVLNLFVPQEYGWMSPASEDPYVQALQPAIDAGLLVIAAGGNSKVHNNLHPNRFFVVSGYNDKGSNNSKNYEQHLSAACGLNAEGYWRPDILSPYTYLPLPSLTGTGFDYFGGTCGSAALVAGLCASLLSAIPDITSNTLRNVLIETGCDIDGFPAPILNAEKTRNALQNGYRNNTSPSSNPLVKVTNENISILSKDPLERSLALTILLKNDQMKREEIWTYTDDISPMVKKVAIQGLGDPISDLERKHYWNKVYKEKSDFGVKESWLYTLLRTSSAHEVDKWMSLVEFITIDGLICIHLFLQKHYPEAPRMVISPDPSMLVSTFSPVLEWYQFHIKSLLN
;
A
#
# COMPACT_ATOMS: atom_id res chain seq x y z
N MET A 1 -8.03 -11.11 -21.54
CA MET A 1 -7.24 -9.88 -21.77
C MET A 1 -5.79 -10.30 -21.69
N ASN A 2 -4.99 -10.04 -22.73
CA ASN A 2 -3.61 -10.54 -22.77
C ASN A 2 -2.69 -9.52 -22.12
N MET A 3 -2.25 -9.82 -20.91
CA MET A 3 -1.37 -8.96 -20.12
C MET A 3 0.07 -9.28 -20.46
N GLU A 4 0.89 -8.26 -20.64
CA GLU A 4 2.33 -8.48 -20.82
C GLU A 4 2.97 -8.98 -19.51
N PRO A 5 4.06 -9.76 -19.59
CA PRO A 5 4.81 -10.17 -18.42
C PRO A 5 5.29 -8.99 -17.59
N THR A 6 5.24 -9.12 -16.27
CA THR A 6 5.57 -8.02 -15.37
C THR A 6 7.00 -7.52 -15.52
N TRP A 7 7.96 -8.42 -15.79
CA TRP A 7 9.35 -8.03 -16.06
C TRP A 7 9.46 -7.04 -17.24
N LYS A 8 8.66 -7.26 -18.28
CA LYS A 8 8.60 -6.37 -19.45
C LYS A 8 7.95 -5.04 -19.08
N ARG A 9 6.88 -5.07 -18.29
CA ARG A 9 6.13 -3.89 -17.82
C ARG A 9 6.96 -2.96 -16.93
N ILE A 10 7.87 -3.51 -16.11
CA ILE A 10 8.84 -2.71 -15.34
C ILE A 10 10.07 -2.28 -16.18
N GLY A 11 10.06 -2.57 -17.48
CA GLY A 11 11.06 -2.11 -18.43
C GLY A 11 12.28 -3.01 -18.65
N LEU A 12 12.28 -4.27 -18.18
CA LEU A 12 13.34 -5.22 -18.57
C LEU A 12 13.18 -5.65 -20.03
N LEU A 13 14.31 -5.85 -20.70
CA LEU A 13 14.33 -6.35 -22.09
C LEU A 13 14.16 -7.87 -22.18
N GLU A 14 14.56 -8.59 -21.14
CA GLU A 14 14.57 -10.05 -21.09
C GLU A 14 14.00 -10.53 -19.74
N PRO A 15 13.41 -11.75 -19.68
CA PRO A 15 12.96 -12.31 -18.42
C PRO A 15 14.13 -12.50 -17.44
N PRO A 16 13.87 -12.43 -16.12
CA PRO A 16 14.87 -12.72 -15.09
C PRO A 16 15.49 -14.11 -15.28
N ALA A 17 16.80 -14.22 -15.04
CA ALA A 17 17.50 -15.50 -15.05
C ALA A 17 16.98 -16.45 -13.94
N ASP A 18 17.24 -17.75 -14.06
CA ASP A 18 16.81 -18.73 -13.04
C ASP A 18 17.53 -18.53 -11.70
N ASN A 19 18.77 -18.05 -11.73
CA ASN A 19 19.55 -17.72 -10.54
C ASN A 19 19.30 -16.31 -10.00
N SER A 20 18.36 -15.54 -10.57
CA SER A 20 18.01 -14.21 -10.08
C SER A 20 17.57 -14.25 -8.61
N GLY A 21 18.21 -13.43 -7.77
CA GLY A 21 18.00 -13.36 -6.33
C GLY A 21 18.78 -14.40 -5.53
N GLN A 22 19.64 -15.20 -6.16
CA GLN A 22 20.47 -16.19 -5.47
C GLN A 22 21.24 -15.56 -4.30
N GLU A 23 21.29 -16.28 -3.18
CA GLU A 23 21.92 -15.89 -1.91
C GLU A 23 21.33 -14.65 -1.22
N VAL A 24 20.34 -13.97 -1.80
CA VAL A 24 19.65 -12.86 -1.15
C VAL A 24 18.51 -13.41 -0.29
N CYS A 25 18.44 -12.96 0.95
CA CYS A 25 17.28 -13.20 1.82
C CYS A 25 16.46 -11.92 2.00
N MET A 26 15.14 -12.09 1.98
CA MET A 26 14.15 -11.04 2.23
C MET A 26 13.24 -11.42 3.39
N VAL A 27 13.00 -10.47 4.30
CA VAL A 27 11.90 -10.57 5.28
C VAL A 27 10.64 -10.00 4.66
N ILE A 28 9.52 -10.71 4.75
CA ILE A 28 8.21 -10.26 4.31
C ILE A 28 7.33 -10.13 5.56
N LEU A 29 6.84 -8.92 5.81
CA LEU A 29 5.89 -8.66 6.89
C LEU A 29 4.48 -9.01 6.44
N ASP A 30 4.18 -10.30 6.49
CA ASP A 30 2.88 -10.87 6.13
C ASP A 30 2.74 -12.30 6.69
N ASP A 31 1.58 -12.90 6.48
CA ASP A 31 1.38 -14.33 6.67
C ASP A 31 1.52 -15.12 5.37
N ILE A 32 1.80 -16.41 5.51
CA ILE A 32 1.97 -17.34 4.40
C ILE A 32 1.40 -18.70 4.76
N ILE A 33 0.92 -19.37 3.73
CA ILE A 33 0.42 -20.73 3.76
C ILE A 33 1.22 -21.61 2.79
N PRO A 34 1.40 -22.91 3.10
CA PRO A 34 2.07 -23.85 2.22
C PRO A 34 1.19 -24.20 0.99
N HIS A 35 1.58 -23.78 -0.21
CA HIS A 35 0.81 -24.02 -1.45
C HIS A 35 1.65 -24.71 -2.54
N HIS A 36 1.02 -25.48 -3.44
CA HIS A 36 1.75 -26.20 -4.49
C HIS A 36 2.49 -25.27 -5.48
N THR A 37 1.97 -24.06 -5.72
CA THR A 37 2.56 -23.07 -6.65
C THR A 37 3.95 -22.60 -6.23
N ILE A 38 4.28 -22.75 -4.95
CA ILE A 38 5.57 -22.37 -4.36
C ILE A 38 6.41 -23.58 -3.91
N SER A 39 6.00 -24.81 -4.22
CA SER A 39 6.67 -26.04 -3.77
C SER A 39 8.15 -26.16 -4.16
N HIS A 40 8.58 -25.50 -5.25
CA HIS A 40 9.98 -25.42 -5.67
C HIS A 40 10.85 -24.51 -4.80
N LEU A 41 10.24 -23.78 -3.87
CA LEU A 41 10.93 -22.98 -2.88
C LEU A 41 11.22 -23.76 -1.58
N LYS A 42 11.00 -25.08 -1.56
CA LYS A 42 11.29 -25.94 -0.41
C LYS A 42 12.69 -25.71 0.15
N GLY A 43 12.79 -25.49 1.46
CA GLY A 43 14.06 -25.15 2.13
C GLY A 43 14.38 -23.66 2.18
N ARG A 44 13.75 -22.84 1.32
CA ARG A 44 14.04 -21.41 1.14
C ARG A 44 12.96 -20.48 1.68
N VAL A 45 11.87 -21.01 2.23
CA VAL A 45 10.79 -20.21 2.83
C VAL A 45 10.63 -20.59 4.28
N LYS A 46 10.92 -19.63 5.17
CA LYS A 46 10.77 -19.77 6.62
C LYS A 46 9.62 -18.90 7.12
N LYS A 47 8.99 -19.33 8.20
CA LYS A 47 7.97 -18.58 8.93
C LYS A 47 8.41 -18.42 10.38
N VAL A 48 8.70 -17.18 10.76
CA VAL A 48 9.16 -16.80 12.10
C VAL A 48 7.98 -16.23 12.87
N ARG A 49 7.46 -16.98 13.84
CA ARG A 49 6.33 -16.54 14.68
C ARG A 49 6.86 -15.98 15.99
N VAL A 50 6.37 -14.81 16.38
CA VAL A 50 6.58 -14.24 17.71
C VAL A 50 5.29 -14.40 18.50
N HIS A 51 5.36 -15.12 19.60
CA HIS A 51 4.20 -15.45 20.43
C HIS A 51 3.82 -14.28 21.35
N LYS A 52 2.70 -14.41 22.07
CA LYS A 52 2.21 -13.36 22.97
C LYS A 52 3.17 -13.09 24.13
N ASP A 53 3.90 -14.10 24.57
CA ASP A 53 4.95 -14.03 25.59
C ASP A 53 6.32 -13.61 25.02
N LEU A 54 6.35 -13.15 23.76
CA LEU A 54 7.54 -12.72 23.02
C LEU A 54 8.57 -13.83 22.76
N THR A 55 8.22 -15.10 23.01
CA THR A 55 9.04 -16.22 22.53
C THR A 55 8.98 -16.29 21.00
N VAL A 56 10.07 -16.75 20.38
CA VAL A 56 10.21 -16.80 18.92
C VAL A 56 10.38 -18.25 18.47
N THR A 57 9.58 -18.65 17.49
CA THR A 57 9.70 -19.94 16.80
C THR A 57 9.93 -19.73 15.32
N CYS A 58 10.63 -20.67 14.67
CA CYS A 58 10.92 -20.60 13.24
C CYS A 58 10.75 -22.00 12.64
N ASN A 59 9.90 -22.11 11.62
CA ASN A 59 9.69 -23.34 10.88
C ASN A 59 9.86 -23.12 9.38
N ASP A 60 10.19 -24.19 8.66
CA ASP A 60 10.06 -24.22 7.21
C ASP A 60 8.58 -24.45 6.87
N ILE A 61 7.98 -23.62 6.01
CA ILE A 61 6.53 -23.70 5.77
C ILE A 61 6.13 -25.04 5.16
N PHE A 62 7.06 -25.72 4.47
CA PHE A 62 6.81 -27.00 3.82
C PHE A 62 6.88 -28.20 4.78
N GLN A 63 7.02 -27.95 6.08
CA GLN A 63 6.75 -28.95 7.12
C GLN A 63 5.24 -29.11 7.38
N GLU A 64 4.44 -28.10 7.03
CA GLU A 64 2.99 -28.16 7.05
C GLU A 64 2.48 -28.77 5.71
N PRO A 65 1.33 -29.48 5.69
CA PRO A 65 0.78 -30.05 4.46
C PRO A 65 0.47 -28.97 3.42
N LEU A 66 0.80 -29.23 2.15
CA LEU A 66 0.44 -28.34 1.05
C LEU A 66 -1.08 -28.28 0.85
N VAL A 67 -1.60 -27.08 0.61
CA VAL A 67 -2.97 -26.85 0.13
C VAL A 67 -2.97 -26.61 -1.38
N SER A 68 -4.09 -26.91 -2.03
CA SER A 68 -4.27 -26.79 -3.49
C SER A 68 -5.22 -25.71 -3.95
N GLU A 69 -6.10 -25.28 -3.05
CA GLU A 69 -7.04 -24.20 -3.27
C GLU A 69 -7.08 -23.38 -2.01
N VAL A 70 -7.25 -22.08 -2.18
CA VAL A 70 -7.34 -21.17 -1.05
C VAL A 70 -8.29 -20.03 -1.32
N ASP A 71 -9.01 -19.65 -0.27
CA ASP A 71 -9.92 -18.51 -0.26
C ASP A 71 -9.16 -17.18 -0.42
N ASP A 72 -9.77 -16.24 -1.13
CA ASP A 72 -9.20 -14.96 -1.57
C ASP A 72 -8.62 -14.15 -0.39
N TYR A 73 -9.21 -14.24 0.79
CA TYR A 73 -8.79 -13.51 1.99
C TYR A 73 -7.51 -14.04 2.65
N LEU A 74 -7.14 -15.30 2.43
CA LEU A 74 -6.00 -15.96 3.09
C LEU A 74 -4.72 -15.98 2.23
N ASN A 75 -4.77 -15.37 1.05
CA ASN A 75 -3.75 -15.52 0.02
C ASN A 75 -2.77 -14.35 -0.11
N HIS A 76 -2.92 -13.27 0.66
CA HIS A 76 -2.16 -12.03 0.41
C HIS A 76 -0.63 -12.24 0.34
N GLY A 77 0.00 -12.81 1.38
CA GLY A 77 1.44 -13.11 1.32
C GLY A 77 1.82 -14.22 0.33
N LEU A 78 0.89 -15.14 0.00
CA LEU A 78 1.10 -16.14 -1.04
C LEU A 78 1.13 -15.51 -2.44
N MET A 79 0.25 -14.56 -2.73
CA MET A 79 0.24 -13.80 -3.98
C MET A 79 1.53 -12.99 -4.13
N VAL A 80 1.97 -12.34 -3.04
CA VAL A 80 3.25 -11.62 -2.99
C VAL A 80 4.42 -12.55 -3.29
N LEU A 81 4.48 -13.72 -2.65
CA LEU A 81 5.56 -14.69 -2.90
C LEU A 81 5.55 -15.22 -4.33
N ASN A 82 4.37 -15.44 -4.92
CA ASN A 82 4.26 -15.84 -6.31
C ASN A 82 4.80 -14.74 -7.24
N LEU A 83 4.43 -13.47 -7.06
CA LEU A 83 5.02 -12.37 -7.85
C LEU A 83 6.55 -12.32 -7.76
N LEU A 84 7.10 -12.65 -6.59
CA LEU A 84 8.54 -12.68 -6.37
C LEU A 84 9.22 -13.89 -7.05
N ALA A 85 8.63 -15.08 -7.00
CA ALA A 85 9.39 -16.30 -7.25
C ALA A 85 8.64 -17.46 -7.92
N HIS A 86 7.49 -17.23 -8.54
CA HIS A 86 6.79 -18.29 -9.27
C HIS A 86 7.62 -18.84 -10.45
N LYS A 87 7.45 -20.13 -10.76
CA LYS A 87 8.05 -20.76 -11.95
C LYS A 87 7.51 -20.12 -13.24
N PRO A 88 8.26 -20.18 -14.35
CA PRO A 88 7.77 -19.76 -15.65
C PRO A 88 6.37 -20.31 -15.97
N LEU A 89 5.48 -19.43 -16.42
CA LEU A 89 4.16 -19.74 -16.94
C LEU A 89 4.05 -19.14 -18.33
N GLU A 90 3.46 -19.88 -19.25
CA GLU A 90 3.25 -19.42 -20.62
C GLU A 90 1.76 -19.10 -20.84
N ASP A 91 1.48 -17.95 -21.45
CA ASP A 91 0.13 -17.62 -21.89
C ASP A 91 -0.17 -18.14 -23.31
N SER A 92 -1.40 -17.94 -23.78
CA SER A 92 -1.83 -18.39 -25.12
C SER A 92 -1.11 -17.70 -26.28
N GLN A 93 -0.31 -16.66 -26.02
CA GLN A 93 0.50 -15.94 -26.99
C GLN A 93 1.98 -16.28 -26.90
N ALA A 94 2.33 -17.34 -26.15
CA ALA A 94 3.71 -17.74 -25.87
C ALA A 94 4.53 -16.68 -25.09
N ASN A 95 3.88 -15.75 -24.38
CA ASN A 95 4.62 -14.88 -23.46
C ASN A 95 4.94 -15.65 -22.17
N VAL A 96 6.20 -15.56 -21.75
CA VAL A 96 6.67 -16.19 -20.51
C VAL A 96 6.58 -15.22 -19.35
N HIS A 97 5.69 -15.53 -18.41
CA HIS A 97 5.53 -14.86 -17.12
C HIS A 97 6.40 -15.58 -16.09
N LYS A 98 7.17 -14.83 -15.30
CA LYS A 98 8.11 -15.40 -14.34
C LYS A 98 8.31 -14.45 -13.16
N GLY A 99 8.47 -15.02 -11.96
CA GLY A 99 8.85 -14.27 -10.78
C GLY A 99 10.19 -13.55 -10.96
N LEU A 100 10.35 -12.39 -10.33
CA LEU A 100 11.53 -11.54 -10.52
C LEU A 100 12.80 -12.07 -9.84
N SER A 101 12.66 -12.81 -8.74
CA SER A 101 13.74 -13.34 -7.89
C SER A 101 13.49 -14.82 -7.51
N PRO A 102 13.42 -15.74 -8.48
CA PRO A 102 13.08 -17.16 -8.27
C PRO A 102 14.05 -17.93 -7.38
N SER A 103 15.30 -17.46 -7.23
CA SER A 103 16.35 -18.10 -6.43
C SER A 103 16.60 -17.47 -5.06
N ALA A 104 15.80 -16.46 -4.66
CA ALA A 104 15.92 -15.84 -3.33
C ALA A 104 15.42 -16.76 -2.20
N ASN A 105 15.78 -16.36 -0.97
CA ASN A 105 15.29 -16.92 0.28
C ASN A 105 14.29 -15.94 0.92
N PHE A 106 13.26 -16.47 1.57
CA PHE A 106 12.14 -15.69 2.10
C PHE A 106 11.88 -16.05 3.56
N VAL A 107 11.67 -15.02 4.39
CA VAL A 107 11.33 -15.16 5.80
C VAL A 107 10.05 -14.38 6.07
N PHE A 108 8.97 -15.07 6.36
CA PHE A 108 7.70 -14.45 6.75
C PHE A 108 7.67 -14.16 8.24
N LEU A 109 7.24 -12.96 8.62
CA LEU A 109 7.02 -12.52 9.99
C LEU A 109 5.53 -12.13 10.16
N PRO A 110 4.64 -13.09 10.47
CA PRO A 110 3.19 -12.89 10.48
C PRO A 110 2.73 -12.20 11.77
N THR A 111 2.88 -10.88 11.82
CA THR A 111 2.33 -10.09 12.93
C THR A 111 2.17 -8.63 12.54
N SER A 112 1.04 -8.04 12.96
CA SER A 112 0.76 -6.61 12.89
C SER A 112 0.97 -5.90 14.24
N ASN A 113 1.55 -6.58 15.24
CA ASN A 113 1.85 -5.97 16.53
C ASN A 113 3.28 -5.39 16.50
N PRO A 114 3.47 -4.07 16.72
CA PRO A 114 4.78 -3.43 16.64
C PRO A 114 5.87 -4.05 17.52
N GLU A 115 5.55 -4.43 18.76
CA GLU A 115 6.52 -5.06 19.67
C GLU A 115 7.00 -6.41 19.13
N ARG A 116 6.06 -7.22 18.60
CA ARG A 116 6.39 -8.51 17.98
C ARG A 116 7.17 -8.37 16.68
N ILE A 117 6.87 -7.36 15.86
CA ILE A 117 7.67 -7.04 14.67
C ILE A 117 9.13 -6.78 15.10
N LYS A 118 9.33 -5.92 16.11
CA LYS A 118 10.65 -5.57 16.61
C LYS A 118 11.42 -6.79 17.14
N VAL A 119 10.79 -7.60 18.00
CA VAL A 119 11.40 -8.82 18.56
C VAL A 119 11.75 -9.82 17.44
N GLY A 120 10.83 -10.02 16.49
CA GLY A 120 11.03 -10.92 15.36
C GLY A 120 12.20 -10.48 14.48
N LEU A 121 12.28 -9.21 14.12
CA LEU A 121 13.39 -8.67 13.33
C LEU A 121 14.73 -8.80 14.06
N ILE A 122 14.79 -8.47 15.36
CA ILE A 122 16.02 -8.66 16.16
C ILE A 122 16.46 -10.11 16.17
N TRP A 123 15.52 -11.06 16.27
CA TRP A 123 15.83 -12.48 16.23
C TRP A 123 16.31 -12.92 14.83
N ILE A 124 15.65 -12.46 13.76
CA ILE A 124 16.00 -12.77 12.36
C ILE A 124 17.39 -12.23 12.02
N LEU A 125 17.72 -11.01 12.45
CA LEU A 125 19.02 -10.37 12.20
C LEU A 125 20.21 -11.13 12.83
N LYS A 126 19.95 -11.97 13.85
CA LYS A 126 20.98 -12.83 14.45
C LYS A 126 21.23 -14.10 13.64
N GLN A 127 20.40 -14.40 12.65
CA GLN A 127 20.56 -15.59 11.81
C GLN A 127 21.55 -15.31 10.68
N ASN A 128 22.31 -16.34 10.29
CA ASN A 128 23.24 -16.24 9.16
C ASN A 128 22.53 -16.49 7.83
N TRP A 129 21.59 -15.62 7.46
CA TRP A 129 20.73 -15.78 6.27
C TRP A 129 21.03 -14.80 5.13
N ASN A 130 22.07 -13.97 5.24
CA ASN A 130 22.39 -12.92 4.26
C ASN A 130 21.18 -12.02 3.92
N LEU A 131 20.54 -11.49 4.97
CA LEU A 131 19.39 -10.61 4.84
C LEU A 131 19.79 -9.28 4.19
N LYS A 132 19.03 -8.84 3.18
CA LYS A 132 19.25 -7.56 2.48
C LYS A 132 18.02 -6.66 2.44
N ILE A 133 16.82 -7.23 2.42
CA ILE A 133 15.56 -6.50 2.17
C ILE A 133 14.55 -6.83 3.27
N VAL A 134 13.81 -5.82 3.71
CA VAL A 134 12.54 -6.00 4.43
C VAL A 134 11.42 -5.44 3.56
N LEU A 135 10.52 -6.30 3.12
CA LEU A 135 9.29 -5.94 2.42
C LEU A 135 8.19 -5.68 3.46
N ASN A 136 7.93 -4.40 3.72
CA ASN A 136 6.86 -3.94 4.60
C ASN A 136 5.56 -3.74 3.79
N LEU A 137 4.57 -4.59 4.03
CA LEU A 137 3.27 -4.50 3.38
C LEU A 137 2.23 -3.76 4.24
N PHE A 138 2.60 -3.38 5.47
CA PHE A 138 1.76 -2.59 6.35
C PHE A 138 1.92 -1.10 6.05
N VAL A 139 0.78 -0.45 5.79
CA VAL A 139 0.67 1.01 5.84
C VAL A 139 0.56 1.42 7.31
N PRO A 140 1.17 2.55 7.74
CA PRO A 140 1.10 2.95 9.14
C PRO A 140 -0.37 3.20 9.54
N GLN A 141 -0.76 2.84 10.76
CA GLN A 141 -2.17 2.84 11.17
C GLN A 141 -2.49 3.94 12.16
N GLU A 142 -3.06 5.03 11.65
CA GLU A 142 -3.90 6.00 12.36
C GLU A 142 -4.50 6.93 11.29
N TYR A 143 -5.75 6.66 10.84
CA TYR A 143 -6.40 7.41 9.77
C TYR A 143 -6.43 8.91 10.07
N GLY A 144 -6.17 9.74 9.06
CA GLY A 144 -6.34 11.19 9.12
C GLY A 144 -5.33 11.98 9.96
N TRP A 145 -4.61 11.37 10.91
CA TRP A 145 -3.59 12.08 11.71
C TRP A 145 -2.32 12.38 10.91
N MET A 146 -1.71 13.54 11.19
CA MET A 146 -0.36 13.89 10.72
C MET A 146 0.60 13.70 11.91
N SER A 147 1.21 12.52 12.03
CA SER A 147 2.09 12.19 13.17
C SER A 147 3.53 11.93 12.71
N PRO A 148 4.54 12.48 13.39
CA PRO A 148 5.94 12.18 13.11
C PRO A 148 6.25 10.68 13.23
N ALA A 149 7.12 10.17 12.36
CA ALA A 149 7.55 8.78 12.37
C ALA A 149 8.28 8.34 13.65
N SER A 150 8.78 9.29 14.45
CA SER A 150 9.32 9.04 15.79
C SER A 150 8.26 8.57 16.78
N GLU A 151 7.00 8.92 16.55
CA GLU A 151 5.86 8.57 17.40
C GLU A 151 5.10 7.35 16.89
N ASP A 152 5.31 6.96 15.62
CA ASP A 152 4.63 5.83 15.01
C ASP A 152 5.25 4.49 15.46
N PRO A 153 4.54 3.65 16.24
CA PRO A 153 5.09 2.42 16.77
C PRO A 153 5.45 1.41 15.67
N TYR A 154 4.75 1.41 14.53
CA TYR A 154 5.06 0.54 13.40
C TYR A 154 6.37 0.93 12.73
N VAL A 155 6.63 2.23 12.58
CA VAL A 155 7.93 2.70 12.10
C VAL A 155 9.04 2.34 13.08
N GLN A 156 8.82 2.57 14.38
CA GLN A 156 9.81 2.25 15.41
C GLN A 156 10.12 0.75 15.48
N ALA A 157 9.14 -0.11 15.17
CA ALA A 157 9.34 -1.55 15.12
C ALA A 157 10.32 -2.01 14.02
N LEU A 158 10.42 -1.24 12.93
CA LEU A 158 11.32 -1.50 11.81
C LEU A 158 12.73 -0.94 12.03
N GLN A 159 12.96 -0.16 13.10
CA GLN A 159 14.26 0.46 13.41
C GLN A 159 15.45 -0.53 13.39
N PRO A 160 15.35 -1.77 13.94
CA PRO A 160 16.44 -2.74 13.87
C PRO A 160 16.88 -3.08 12.44
N ALA A 161 15.94 -3.14 11.49
CA ALA A 161 16.26 -3.41 10.08
C ALA A 161 17.01 -2.24 9.44
N ILE A 162 16.60 -1.01 9.75
CA ILE A 162 17.26 0.19 9.23
C ILE A 162 18.67 0.32 9.82
N ASP A 163 18.84 0.05 11.12
CA ASP A 163 20.14 0.11 11.79
C ASP A 163 21.10 -0.96 11.27
N ALA A 164 20.58 -2.11 10.84
CA ALA A 164 21.35 -3.15 10.17
C ALA A 164 21.68 -2.83 8.69
N GLY A 165 21.27 -1.66 8.18
CA GLY A 165 21.54 -1.24 6.79
C GLY A 165 20.71 -1.96 5.73
N LEU A 166 19.62 -2.62 6.13
CA LEU A 166 18.71 -3.29 5.19
C LEU A 166 17.91 -2.27 4.38
N LEU A 167 17.60 -2.64 3.14
CA LEU A 167 16.66 -1.87 2.32
C LEU A 167 15.22 -2.19 2.79
N VAL A 168 14.58 -1.25 3.46
CA VAL A 168 13.16 -1.36 3.82
C VAL A 168 12.33 -0.85 2.64
N ILE A 169 11.67 -1.76 1.92
CA ILE A 169 10.76 -1.45 0.81
C ILE A 169 9.34 -1.49 1.35
N ALA A 170 8.59 -0.41 1.22
CA ALA A 170 7.25 -0.30 1.78
C ALA A 170 6.18 -0.12 0.70
N ALA A 171 5.07 -0.83 0.83
CA ALA A 171 3.86 -0.57 0.04
C ALA A 171 3.28 0.81 0.41
N GLY A 172 3.05 1.66 -0.59
CA GLY A 172 2.62 3.05 -0.37
C GLY A 172 1.21 3.21 0.19
N GLY A 173 0.36 2.20 0.05
CA GLY A 173 -1.03 2.21 0.50
C GLY A 173 -2.04 2.45 -0.61
N ASN A 174 -3.23 1.89 -0.42
CA ASN A 174 -4.30 1.84 -1.43
C ASN A 174 -5.47 2.80 -1.10
N SER A 175 -5.21 3.82 -0.28
CA SER A 175 -6.21 4.82 0.09
C SER A 175 -5.58 6.21 0.25
N LYS A 176 -6.25 7.22 -0.27
CA LYS A 176 -5.85 8.64 -0.12
C LYS A 176 -6.36 9.28 1.17
N VAL A 177 -7.15 8.56 1.96
CA VAL A 177 -7.66 9.01 3.27
C VAL A 177 -6.53 9.18 4.28
N HIS A 178 -5.45 8.42 4.13
CA HIS A 178 -4.32 8.48 5.04
C HIS A 178 -3.58 9.83 4.93
N ASN A 179 -3.15 10.35 6.08
CA ASN A 179 -2.18 11.45 6.18
C ASN A 179 -0.80 10.94 6.65
N ASN A 180 -0.77 9.80 7.34
CA ASN A 180 0.42 9.17 7.90
C ASN A 180 1.16 8.33 6.85
N LEU A 181 1.72 9.01 5.84
CA LEU A 181 2.57 8.37 4.84
C LEU A 181 3.92 7.94 5.45
N HIS A 182 4.54 6.92 4.86
CA HIS A 182 5.81 6.35 5.34
C HIS A 182 6.97 7.36 5.46
N PRO A 183 7.93 7.12 6.38
CA PRO A 183 9.09 8.00 6.59
C PRO A 183 10.10 7.94 5.44
N ASN A 184 10.98 8.95 5.35
CA ASN A 184 12.04 9.01 4.33
C ASN A 184 13.11 7.93 4.40
N ARG A 185 13.22 7.25 5.54
CA ARG A 185 14.13 6.13 5.69
C ARG A 185 13.61 4.86 5.01
N PHE A 186 12.33 4.79 4.63
CA PHE A 186 11.79 3.69 3.84
C PHE A 186 11.85 4.04 2.36
N PHE A 187 12.01 3.02 1.52
CA PHE A 187 11.85 3.14 0.08
C PHE A 187 10.41 2.78 -0.28
N VAL A 188 9.59 3.80 -0.53
CA VAL A 188 8.13 3.68 -0.63
C VAL A 188 7.72 3.55 -2.08
N VAL A 189 7.02 2.46 -2.38
CA VAL A 189 6.60 2.10 -3.72
C VAL A 189 5.09 2.26 -3.84
N SER A 190 4.64 2.99 -4.85
CA SER A 190 3.21 3.06 -5.20
C SER A 190 2.96 2.59 -6.62
N GLY A 191 1.71 2.76 -7.06
CA GLY A 191 1.18 2.22 -8.30
C GLY A 191 1.00 3.21 -9.43
N TYR A 192 1.30 2.78 -10.64
CA TYR A 192 0.72 3.35 -11.85
C TYR A 192 -0.18 2.34 -12.57
N ASN A 193 -1.15 2.85 -13.31
CA ASN A 193 -1.98 2.09 -14.23
C ASN A 193 -1.32 2.09 -15.62
N ASP A 194 -0.99 0.92 -16.11
CA ASP A 194 -0.40 0.70 -17.44
C ASP A 194 -1.31 -0.09 -18.37
N LYS A 195 -2.53 -0.38 -17.90
CA LYS A 195 -3.56 -1.17 -18.59
C LYS A 195 -3.02 -2.54 -19.04
N GLY A 196 -2.05 -3.08 -18.29
CA GLY A 196 -1.47 -4.40 -18.54
C GLY A 196 -0.36 -4.46 -19.61
N SER A 197 0.19 -3.32 -20.04
CA SER A 197 1.17 -3.26 -21.14
C SER A 197 2.30 -2.25 -20.90
N ASN A 198 3.49 -2.51 -21.43
CA ASN A 198 4.62 -1.58 -21.41
C ASN A 198 4.51 -0.52 -22.52
N ASN A 199 3.40 0.21 -22.55
CA ASN A 199 3.19 1.33 -23.46
C ASN A 199 3.14 2.63 -22.66
N SER A 200 4.23 3.40 -22.69
CA SER A 200 4.38 4.63 -21.90
C SER A 200 3.30 5.68 -22.18
N LYS A 201 2.62 5.63 -23.34
CA LYS A 201 1.50 6.53 -23.67
C LYS A 201 0.26 6.27 -22.83
N ASN A 202 0.17 5.10 -22.19
CA ASN A 202 -0.97 4.67 -21.39
C ASN A 202 -0.72 4.82 -19.88
N TYR A 203 0.46 5.30 -19.48
CA TYR A 203 0.86 5.34 -18.08
C TYR A 203 0.17 6.49 -17.36
N GLU A 204 -0.58 6.14 -16.33
CA GLU A 204 -1.34 7.08 -15.51
C GLU A 204 -1.10 6.75 -14.03
N GLN A 205 -1.04 7.76 -13.16
CA GLN A 205 -1.02 7.48 -11.72
C GLN A 205 -2.27 6.67 -11.34
N HIS A 206 -2.11 5.62 -10.55
CA HIS A 206 -3.27 4.85 -10.11
C HIS A 206 -4.18 5.67 -9.17
N LEU A 207 -5.49 5.64 -9.38
CA LEU A 207 -6.44 6.52 -8.66
C LEU A 207 -6.47 6.28 -7.15
N SER A 208 -6.27 5.04 -6.71
CA SER A 208 -6.24 4.65 -5.28
C SER A 208 -4.88 4.77 -4.61
N ALA A 209 -3.81 5.03 -5.37
CA ALA A 209 -2.47 5.12 -4.82
C ALA A 209 -2.38 6.31 -3.84
N ALA A 210 -1.94 6.04 -2.61
CA ALA A 210 -1.65 7.10 -1.66
C ALA A 210 -0.46 7.94 -2.13
N CYS A 211 -0.56 9.26 -1.97
CA CYS A 211 0.51 10.20 -2.27
C CYS A 211 0.38 11.50 -1.46
N GLY A 212 1.48 12.23 -1.32
CA GLY A 212 1.51 13.51 -0.62
C GLY A 212 2.77 13.69 0.21
N LEU A 213 2.77 14.72 1.05
CA LEU A 213 3.80 14.90 2.07
C LEU A 213 3.53 14.00 3.27
N ASN A 214 4.58 13.38 3.79
CA ASN A 214 4.55 12.75 5.11
C ASN A 214 4.76 13.79 6.23
N ALA A 215 4.68 13.36 7.49
CA ALA A 215 4.82 14.25 8.64
C ALA A 215 6.20 14.92 8.79
N GLU A 216 7.24 14.36 8.16
CA GLU A 216 8.57 14.99 8.11
C GLU A 216 8.74 15.97 6.93
N GLY A 217 7.73 16.10 6.06
CA GLY A 217 7.73 17.02 4.93
C GLY A 217 8.34 16.47 3.64
N TYR A 218 8.57 15.17 3.56
CA TYR A 218 9.03 14.53 2.33
C TYR A 218 7.86 14.00 1.51
N TRP A 219 7.93 14.20 0.20
CA TRP A 219 6.96 13.61 -0.73
C TRP A 219 7.05 12.09 -0.75
N ARG A 220 5.89 11.44 -0.83
CA ARG A 220 5.71 10.00 -1.02
C ARG A 220 4.70 9.73 -2.13
N PRO A 221 4.87 8.67 -2.92
CA PRO A 221 5.93 7.63 -2.84
C PRO A 221 7.29 8.10 -3.38
N ASP A 222 8.31 7.25 -3.28
CA ASP A 222 9.63 7.45 -3.91
C ASP A 222 9.66 6.98 -5.37
N ILE A 223 8.88 5.95 -5.72
CA ILE A 223 8.84 5.37 -7.08
C ILE A 223 7.48 4.73 -7.39
N LEU A 224 7.14 4.63 -8.67
CA LEU A 224 5.95 3.95 -9.17
C LEU A 224 6.30 2.65 -9.90
N SER A 225 5.49 1.61 -9.68
CA SER A 225 5.57 0.30 -10.34
C SER A 225 4.16 -0.15 -10.78
N PRO A 226 3.99 -1.11 -11.72
CA PRO A 226 2.66 -1.54 -12.14
C PRO A 226 1.77 -1.93 -10.95
N TYR A 227 0.51 -1.49 -10.98
CA TYR A 227 -0.43 -1.64 -9.85
C TYR A 227 -1.47 -2.75 -10.05
N THR A 228 -2.03 -2.89 -11.25
CA THR A 228 -3.10 -3.84 -11.57
C THR A 228 -2.60 -4.95 -12.49
N TYR A 229 -3.39 -6.01 -12.58
CA TYR A 229 -3.17 -7.12 -13.49
C TYR A 229 -1.79 -7.75 -13.35
N LEU A 230 -1.32 -7.96 -12.12
CA LEU A 230 -0.02 -8.59 -11.89
C LEU A 230 -0.20 -10.11 -11.96
N PRO A 231 0.24 -10.77 -13.06
CA PRO A 231 -0.02 -12.18 -13.29
C PRO A 231 0.71 -13.05 -12.27
N LEU A 232 0.00 -14.07 -11.78
CA LEU A 232 0.55 -15.13 -10.94
C LEU A 232 -0.16 -16.46 -11.25
N PRO A 233 0.45 -17.62 -10.93
CA PRO A 233 -0.21 -18.91 -11.12
C PRO A 233 -1.52 -18.95 -10.36
N SER A 234 -2.58 -19.47 -10.98
CA SER A 234 -3.87 -19.58 -10.30
C SER A 234 -3.75 -20.33 -8.97
N LEU A 235 -4.32 -19.74 -7.92
CA LEU A 235 -4.35 -20.27 -6.57
C LEU A 235 -5.60 -21.11 -6.28
N THR A 236 -6.52 -21.18 -7.25
CA THR A 236 -7.78 -21.92 -7.16
C THR A 236 -7.96 -22.94 -8.30
N GLY A 237 -6.97 -23.05 -9.19
CA GLY A 237 -7.07 -23.94 -10.34
C GLY A 237 -5.90 -23.83 -11.31
N THR A 238 -6.21 -23.76 -12.59
CA THR A 238 -5.22 -23.70 -13.68
C THR A 238 -5.21 -22.33 -14.35
N GLY A 239 -4.05 -21.94 -14.90
CA GLY A 239 -3.88 -20.66 -15.58
C GLY A 239 -3.36 -19.55 -14.67
N PHE A 240 -3.94 -18.36 -14.79
CA PHE A 240 -3.46 -17.14 -14.16
C PHE A 240 -4.54 -16.51 -13.27
N ASP A 241 -4.15 -16.11 -12.07
CA ASP A 241 -4.86 -15.08 -11.33
C ASP A 241 -4.10 -13.76 -11.45
N TYR A 242 -4.74 -12.67 -11.03
CA TYR A 242 -4.18 -11.33 -11.11
C TYR A 242 -4.21 -10.65 -9.75
N PHE A 243 -3.04 -10.21 -9.29
CA PHE A 243 -2.94 -9.38 -8.09
C PHE A 243 -3.01 -7.89 -8.44
N GLY A 244 -3.48 -7.09 -7.49
CA GLY A 244 -3.49 -5.65 -7.61
C GLY A 244 -3.32 -4.95 -6.26
N GLY A 245 -2.68 -3.79 -6.27
CA GLY A 245 -2.39 -3.02 -5.07
C GLY A 245 -0.93 -2.62 -4.95
N THR A 246 -0.66 -1.63 -4.08
CA THR A 246 0.71 -1.20 -3.76
C THR A 246 1.56 -2.31 -3.16
N CYS A 247 0.95 -3.32 -2.50
CA CYS A 247 1.65 -4.52 -2.03
C CYS A 247 2.30 -5.29 -3.19
N GLY A 248 1.56 -5.46 -4.29
CA GLY A 248 2.07 -6.06 -5.51
C GLY A 248 3.17 -5.21 -6.13
N SER A 249 2.94 -3.90 -6.29
CA SER A 249 3.96 -2.96 -6.78
C SER A 249 5.26 -3.01 -5.98
N ALA A 250 5.18 -3.02 -4.63
CA ALA A 250 6.33 -3.13 -3.74
C ALA A 250 7.04 -4.48 -3.87
N ALA A 251 6.29 -5.58 -4.04
CA ALA A 251 6.86 -6.90 -4.30
C ALA A 251 7.66 -6.93 -5.61
N LEU A 252 7.19 -6.26 -6.67
CA LEU A 252 7.95 -6.17 -7.93
C LEU A 252 9.28 -5.45 -7.75
N VAL A 253 9.27 -4.30 -7.07
CA VAL A 253 10.50 -3.55 -6.76
C VAL A 253 11.43 -4.37 -5.87
N ALA A 254 10.90 -5.09 -4.88
CA ALA A 254 11.70 -5.97 -4.02
C ALA A 254 12.35 -7.12 -4.79
N GLY A 255 11.61 -7.77 -5.68
CA GLY A 255 12.13 -8.83 -6.54
C GLY A 255 13.22 -8.34 -7.48
N LEU A 256 13.02 -7.18 -8.13
CA LEU A 256 14.07 -6.55 -8.94
C LEU A 256 15.31 -6.21 -8.10
N CYS A 257 15.11 -5.61 -6.92
CA CYS A 257 16.20 -5.27 -6.01
C CYS A 257 17.03 -6.49 -5.62
N ALA A 258 16.39 -7.60 -5.27
CA ALA A 258 17.08 -8.85 -4.94
C ALA A 258 17.87 -9.41 -6.12
N SER A 259 17.30 -9.35 -7.32
CA SER A 259 17.99 -9.80 -8.54
C SER A 259 19.23 -8.95 -8.84
N LEU A 260 19.14 -7.62 -8.68
CA LEU A 260 20.28 -6.73 -8.83
C LEU A 260 21.35 -6.96 -7.74
N LEU A 261 20.94 -7.16 -6.48
CA LEU A 261 21.86 -7.48 -5.37
C LEU A 261 22.60 -8.80 -5.59
N SER A 262 21.94 -9.80 -6.18
CA SER A 262 22.57 -11.08 -6.50
C SER A 262 23.52 -11.01 -7.70
N ALA A 263 23.22 -10.15 -8.68
CA ALA A 263 23.96 -10.06 -9.94
C ALA A 263 25.13 -9.06 -9.89
N ILE A 264 25.03 -8.03 -9.05
CA ILE A 264 26.00 -6.94 -8.98
C ILE A 264 26.54 -6.88 -7.54
N PRO A 265 27.73 -7.44 -7.28
CA PRO A 265 28.32 -7.42 -5.94
C PRO A 265 28.59 -5.98 -5.48
N ASP A 266 28.67 -5.80 -4.16
CA ASP A 266 29.05 -4.56 -3.46
C ASP A 266 28.11 -3.36 -3.65
N ILE A 267 26.91 -3.55 -4.22
CA ILE A 267 25.89 -2.49 -4.20
C ILE A 267 25.25 -2.40 -2.80
N THR A 268 25.12 -1.18 -2.30
CA THR A 268 24.47 -0.91 -1.02
C THR A 268 22.97 -0.67 -1.19
N SER A 269 22.20 -0.79 -0.11
CA SER A 269 20.78 -0.44 -0.06
C SER A 269 20.50 0.98 -0.56
N ASN A 270 21.34 1.96 -0.18
CA ASN A 270 21.20 3.34 -0.63
C ASN A 270 21.51 3.50 -2.12
N THR A 271 22.58 2.86 -2.61
CA THR A 271 22.91 2.85 -4.04
C THR A 271 21.74 2.33 -4.87
N LEU A 272 21.12 1.24 -4.42
CA LEU A 272 20.00 0.62 -5.10
C LEU A 272 18.76 1.52 -5.10
N ARG A 273 18.43 2.13 -3.95
CA ARG A 273 17.35 3.12 -3.86
C ARG A 273 17.57 4.31 -4.80
N ASN A 274 18.75 4.93 -4.73
CA ASN A 274 19.05 6.15 -5.47
C ASN A 274 19.07 5.90 -6.98
N VAL A 275 19.66 4.79 -7.44
CA VAL A 275 19.68 4.48 -8.88
C VAL A 275 18.26 4.26 -9.43
N LEU A 276 17.38 3.58 -8.67
CA LEU A 276 16.01 3.33 -9.10
C LEU A 276 15.22 4.63 -9.27
N ILE A 277 15.41 5.59 -8.36
CA ILE A 277 14.79 6.92 -8.43
C ILE A 277 15.39 7.73 -9.58
N GLU A 278 16.71 7.87 -9.65
CA GLU A 278 17.40 8.76 -10.60
C GLU A 278 17.36 8.26 -12.06
N THR A 279 17.10 6.96 -12.28
CA THR A 279 16.97 6.38 -13.63
C THR A 279 15.54 6.13 -14.06
N GLY A 280 14.57 6.42 -13.18
CA GLY A 280 13.16 6.30 -13.48
C GLY A 280 12.70 7.25 -14.60
N CYS A 281 11.53 6.99 -15.14
CA CYS A 281 10.90 7.82 -16.16
C CYS A 281 9.90 8.77 -15.51
N ASP A 282 9.94 10.04 -15.88
CA ASP A 282 8.96 11.01 -15.38
C ASP A 282 7.54 10.69 -15.86
N ILE A 283 6.57 11.09 -15.04
CA ILE A 283 5.15 11.12 -15.36
C ILE A 283 4.65 12.56 -15.15
N ASP A 284 3.94 13.09 -16.15
CA ASP A 284 3.51 14.48 -16.13
C ASP A 284 2.67 14.80 -14.89
N GLY A 285 3.06 15.86 -14.18
CA GLY A 285 2.33 16.37 -13.02
C GLY A 285 2.46 15.51 -11.75
N PHE A 286 3.32 14.50 -11.71
CA PHE A 286 3.51 13.67 -10.52
C PHE A 286 5.00 13.55 -10.11
N PRO A 287 5.37 13.84 -8.84
CA PRO A 287 6.79 13.93 -8.47
C PRO A 287 7.58 12.63 -8.46
N ALA A 288 6.94 11.47 -8.29
CA ALA A 288 7.64 10.20 -8.20
C ALA A 288 7.79 9.57 -9.60
N PRO A 289 8.99 9.12 -9.98
CA PRO A 289 9.22 8.54 -11.30
C PRO A 289 8.68 7.11 -11.39
N ILE A 290 8.43 6.66 -12.62
CA ILE A 290 8.10 5.29 -12.98
C ILE A 290 9.38 4.47 -13.08
N LEU A 291 9.37 3.28 -12.49
CA LEU A 291 10.46 2.32 -12.57
C LEU A 291 10.86 2.01 -14.02
N ASN A 292 12.16 2.04 -14.29
CA ASN A 292 12.75 1.49 -15.51
C ASN A 292 13.94 0.58 -15.17
N ALA A 293 13.65 -0.72 -15.07
CA ALA A 293 14.60 -1.71 -14.61
C ALA A 293 15.85 -1.82 -15.50
N GLU A 294 15.70 -1.66 -16.82
CA GLU A 294 16.82 -1.73 -17.76
C GLU A 294 17.77 -0.54 -17.61
N LYS A 295 17.23 0.69 -17.51
CA LYS A 295 18.06 1.88 -17.25
C LYS A 295 18.79 1.76 -15.92
N THR A 296 18.12 1.27 -14.88
CA THR A 296 18.74 0.99 -13.58
C THR A 296 19.90 -0.01 -13.71
N ARG A 297 19.67 -1.15 -14.37
CA ARG A 297 20.69 -2.18 -14.57
C ARG A 297 21.91 -1.63 -15.31
N ASN A 298 21.69 -0.90 -16.40
CA ASN A 298 22.75 -0.30 -17.19
C ASN A 298 23.54 0.75 -16.40
N ALA A 299 22.87 1.59 -15.61
CA ALA A 299 23.55 2.56 -14.76
C ALA A 299 24.46 1.89 -13.72
N LEU A 300 23.98 0.83 -13.06
CA LEU A 300 24.79 0.07 -12.10
C LEU A 300 25.99 -0.63 -12.76
N GLN A 301 25.81 -1.21 -13.94
CA GLN A 301 26.89 -1.82 -14.72
C GLN A 301 27.92 -0.79 -15.18
N ASN A 302 27.48 0.43 -15.48
CA ASN A 302 28.34 1.56 -15.85
C ASN A 302 28.94 2.31 -14.64
N GLY A 303 28.89 1.72 -13.45
CA GLY A 303 29.61 2.24 -12.27
C GLY A 303 28.84 3.24 -11.41
N TYR A 304 27.52 3.40 -11.59
CA TYR A 304 26.71 4.22 -10.69
C TYR A 304 26.79 3.71 -9.24
N ARG A 305 27.21 4.57 -8.29
CA ARG A 305 27.42 4.18 -6.88
C ARG A 305 26.98 5.25 -5.86
N ASN A 306 25.96 6.08 -6.15
CA ASN A 306 25.48 7.10 -5.20
C ASN A 306 24.97 6.45 -3.89
N ASN A 307 25.77 6.48 -2.82
CA ASN A 307 25.43 5.92 -1.51
C ASN A 307 24.89 6.99 -0.53
N THR A 308 24.31 8.08 -1.04
CA THR A 308 23.72 9.09 -0.16
C THR A 308 22.54 8.49 0.59
N SER A 309 22.61 8.47 1.92
CA SER A 309 21.51 8.05 2.77
C SER A 309 20.38 9.08 2.73
N PRO A 310 19.09 8.66 2.83
CA PRO A 310 18.00 9.59 3.06
C PRO A 310 18.24 10.43 4.32
N SER A 311 17.93 11.73 4.23
CA SER A 311 17.83 12.57 5.42
C SER A 311 16.73 12.05 6.34
N SER A 312 17.05 11.94 7.64
CA SER A 312 16.09 11.64 8.71
C SER A 312 15.56 12.90 9.40
N ASN A 313 16.09 14.08 9.06
CA ASN A 313 15.67 15.33 9.69
C ASN A 313 14.34 15.78 9.10
N PRO A 314 13.34 16.14 9.92
CA PRO A 314 12.11 16.71 9.41
C PRO A 314 12.38 18.10 8.83
N LEU A 315 11.76 18.40 7.68
CA LEU A 315 11.84 19.69 6.99
C LEU A 315 11.02 20.77 7.69
N VAL A 316 9.98 20.36 8.40
CA VAL A 316 9.07 21.23 9.17
C VAL A 316 9.01 20.71 10.61
N LYS A 317 9.06 21.64 11.58
CA LYS A 317 9.00 21.32 13.01
C LYS A 317 8.02 22.26 13.70
N VAL A 318 7.12 21.72 14.49
CA VAL A 318 6.27 22.50 15.40
C VAL A 318 7.09 22.81 16.65
N THR A 319 7.28 24.10 16.94
CA THR A 319 7.98 24.56 18.16
C THR A 319 7.02 25.10 19.22
N ASN A 320 5.86 25.60 18.78
CA ASN A 320 4.74 25.99 19.62
C ASN A 320 3.45 25.79 18.82
N GLU A 321 2.66 24.80 19.20
CA GLU A 321 1.44 24.39 18.50
C GLU A 321 0.40 25.52 18.38
N ASN A 322 0.30 26.39 19.39
CA ASN A 322 -0.64 27.53 19.38
C ASN A 322 -0.26 28.62 18.38
N ILE A 323 1.03 28.71 18.01
CA ILE A 323 1.52 29.64 16.99
C ILE A 323 1.53 28.95 15.62
N SER A 324 2.04 27.71 15.57
CA SER A 324 2.20 26.92 14.34
C SER A 324 0.87 26.59 13.67
N ILE A 325 -0.24 26.50 14.41
CA ILE A 325 -1.57 26.30 13.82
C ILE A 325 -2.02 27.47 12.91
N LEU A 326 -1.41 28.65 13.06
CA LEU A 326 -1.64 29.83 12.20
C LEU A 326 -0.61 29.95 11.05
N SER A 327 0.30 28.99 10.91
CA SER A 327 1.36 29.02 9.90
C SER A 327 0.80 29.10 8.48
N LYS A 328 1.56 29.67 7.54
CA LYS A 328 1.22 29.60 6.11
C LYS A 328 1.52 28.21 5.54
N ASP A 329 2.44 27.47 6.15
CA ASP A 329 2.78 26.12 5.75
C ASP A 329 1.67 25.14 6.19
N PRO A 330 0.97 24.48 5.26
CA PRO A 330 -0.09 23.53 5.60
C PRO A 330 0.40 22.33 6.41
N LEU A 331 1.66 21.89 6.21
CA LEU A 331 2.22 20.79 6.97
C LEU A 331 2.42 21.19 8.43
N GLU A 332 3.01 22.36 8.67
CA GLU A 332 3.20 22.89 10.03
C GLU A 332 1.85 23.06 10.75
N ARG A 333 0.84 23.61 10.05
CA ARG A 333 -0.53 23.71 10.59
C ARG A 333 -1.12 22.34 10.93
N SER A 334 -0.96 21.35 10.05
CA SER A 334 -1.54 20.01 10.25
C SER A 334 -0.91 19.25 11.41
N LEU A 335 0.41 19.41 11.60
CA LEU A 335 1.14 18.87 12.74
C LEU A 335 0.69 19.55 14.04
N ALA A 336 0.62 20.88 14.05
CA ALA A 336 0.17 21.64 15.21
C ALA A 336 -1.27 21.29 15.60
N LEU A 337 -2.17 21.21 14.61
CA LEU A 337 -3.56 20.78 14.80
C LEU A 337 -3.63 19.37 15.37
N THR A 338 -2.80 18.43 14.88
CA THR A 338 -2.73 17.07 15.43
C THR A 338 -2.32 17.07 16.91
N ILE A 339 -1.30 17.86 17.28
CA ILE A 339 -0.84 17.98 18.67
C ILE A 339 -1.95 18.55 19.57
N LEU A 340 -2.56 19.65 19.17
CA LEU A 340 -3.63 20.31 19.93
C LEU A 340 -4.84 19.39 20.14
N LEU A 341 -5.23 18.64 19.11
CA LEU A 341 -6.32 17.66 19.18
C LEU A 341 -5.99 16.47 20.08
N LYS A 342 -4.80 15.87 19.93
CA LYS A 342 -4.37 14.73 20.76
C LYS A 342 -4.23 15.11 22.25
N ASN A 343 -4.03 16.38 22.56
CA ASN A 343 -3.95 16.91 23.92
C ASN A 343 -5.29 17.46 24.46
N ASP A 344 -6.40 17.27 23.74
CA ASP A 344 -7.73 17.79 24.10
C ASP A 344 -7.76 19.33 24.32
N GLN A 345 -6.93 20.07 23.59
CA GLN A 345 -6.77 21.52 23.73
C GLN A 345 -7.70 22.34 22.81
N MET A 346 -8.61 21.69 22.08
CA MET A 346 -9.52 22.35 21.15
C MET A 346 -10.96 21.93 21.38
N LYS A 347 -11.86 22.91 21.28
CA LYS A 347 -13.30 22.68 21.30
C LYS A 347 -13.81 22.31 19.91
N ARG A 348 -14.89 21.53 19.87
CA ARG A 348 -15.52 21.06 18.63
C ARG A 348 -15.82 22.19 17.64
N GLU A 349 -16.27 23.34 18.13
CA GLU A 349 -16.57 24.53 17.31
C GLU A 349 -15.32 25.10 16.64
N GLU A 350 -14.16 25.04 17.31
CA GLU A 350 -12.88 25.47 16.77
C GLU A 350 -12.40 24.50 15.69
N ILE A 351 -12.53 23.20 15.93
CA ILE A 351 -12.14 22.15 14.96
C ILE A 351 -12.91 22.31 13.65
N TRP A 352 -14.20 22.63 13.71
CA TRP A 352 -15.03 22.88 12.53
C TRP A 352 -14.43 23.91 11.57
N THR A 353 -13.77 24.95 12.08
CA THR A 353 -13.14 25.98 11.23
C THR A 353 -12.03 25.44 10.34
N TYR A 354 -11.31 24.40 10.79
CA TYR A 354 -10.23 23.77 10.03
C TYR A 354 -10.73 22.78 8.98
N THR A 355 -12.01 22.40 9.02
CA THR A 355 -12.62 21.60 7.94
C THR A 355 -12.82 22.38 6.64
N ASP A 356 -12.69 23.71 6.70
CA ASP A 356 -12.73 24.63 5.57
C ASP A 356 -11.33 25.14 5.15
N ASP A 357 -10.25 24.62 5.75
CA ASP A 357 -8.87 24.96 5.34
C ASP A 357 -8.65 24.61 3.86
N ILE A 358 -7.87 25.40 3.13
CA ILE A 358 -7.56 25.13 1.72
C ILE A 358 -6.80 23.81 1.51
N SER A 359 -6.09 23.35 2.53
CA SER A 359 -5.22 22.19 2.48
C SER A 359 -5.98 20.89 2.82
N PRO A 360 -5.99 19.90 1.90
CA PRO A 360 -6.59 18.60 2.18
C PRO A 360 -6.02 17.91 3.42
N MET A 361 -4.72 18.07 3.71
CA MET A 361 -4.10 17.43 4.87
C MET A 361 -4.66 17.99 6.18
N VAL A 362 -4.85 19.32 6.28
CA VAL A 362 -5.41 20.00 7.45
C VAL A 362 -6.86 19.61 7.63
N LYS A 363 -7.65 19.62 6.54
CA LYS A 363 -9.05 19.16 6.56
C LYS A 363 -9.16 17.74 7.11
N LYS A 364 -8.32 16.81 6.64
CA LYS A 364 -8.34 15.40 7.10
C LYS A 364 -8.01 15.25 8.59
N VAL A 365 -7.04 16.03 9.11
CA VAL A 365 -6.76 16.08 10.56
C VAL A 365 -7.97 16.62 11.33
N ALA A 366 -8.61 17.70 10.84
CA ALA A 366 -9.79 18.28 11.47
C ALA A 366 -10.98 17.30 11.49
N ILE A 367 -11.22 16.58 10.39
CA ILE A 367 -12.27 15.55 10.30
C ILE A 367 -12.02 14.43 11.32
N GLN A 368 -10.76 13.98 11.42
CA GLN A 368 -10.36 12.97 12.40
C GLN A 368 -10.58 13.47 13.84
N GLY A 369 -10.23 14.72 14.13
CA GLY A 369 -10.45 15.37 15.42
C GLY A 369 -11.93 15.57 15.78
N LEU A 370 -12.79 15.86 14.80
CA LEU A 370 -14.24 15.92 15.03
C LEU A 370 -14.81 14.54 15.38
N GLY A 371 -14.30 13.46 14.79
CA GLY A 371 -14.85 12.13 14.99
C GLY A 371 -16.32 12.06 14.55
N ASP A 372 -17.13 11.24 15.22
CA ASP A 372 -18.51 11.00 14.83
C ASP A 372 -19.43 12.23 15.02
N PRO A 373 -20.47 12.40 14.18
CA PRO A 373 -21.46 13.45 14.39
C PRO A 373 -22.23 13.20 15.70
N ILE A 374 -22.39 14.25 16.53
CA ILE A 374 -23.04 14.15 17.84
C ILE A 374 -24.52 14.56 17.83
N SER A 375 -25.03 15.01 16.70
CA SER A 375 -26.45 15.37 16.51
C SER A 375 -26.90 15.20 15.06
N ASP A 376 -28.21 15.14 14.82
CA ASP A 376 -28.76 15.09 13.46
C ASP A 376 -28.48 16.36 12.65
N LEU A 377 -28.43 17.52 13.32
CA LEU A 377 -28.07 18.78 12.67
C LEU A 377 -26.62 18.71 12.16
N GLU A 378 -25.73 18.20 13.00
CA GLU A 378 -24.33 18.04 12.62
C GLU A 378 -24.16 16.95 11.55
N ARG A 379 -24.87 15.84 11.66
CA ARG A 379 -24.89 14.79 10.64
C ARG A 379 -25.29 15.33 9.27
N LYS A 380 -26.29 16.23 9.21
CA LYS A 380 -26.65 16.94 7.96
C LYS A 380 -25.49 17.79 7.44
N HIS A 381 -24.73 18.43 8.34
CA HIS A 381 -23.55 19.20 7.97
C HIS A 381 -22.44 18.31 7.38
N TYR A 382 -22.17 17.15 7.95
CA TYR A 382 -21.22 16.16 7.40
C TYR A 382 -21.60 15.75 5.97
N TRP A 383 -22.88 15.40 5.75
CA TRP A 383 -23.36 15.09 4.40
C TRP A 383 -23.19 16.26 3.43
N ASN A 384 -23.48 17.49 3.86
CA ASN A 384 -23.24 18.67 3.04
C ASN A 384 -21.75 18.83 2.67
N LYS A 385 -20.82 18.50 3.57
CA LYS A 385 -19.38 18.50 3.28
C LYS A 385 -19.03 17.42 2.24
N VAL A 386 -19.55 16.20 2.38
CA VAL A 386 -19.36 15.11 1.39
C VAL A 386 -19.75 15.57 -0.02
N TYR A 387 -20.95 16.14 -0.18
CA TYR A 387 -21.47 16.53 -1.50
C TYR A 387 -20.74 17.74 -2.12
N LYS A 388 -20.16 18.61 -1.28
CA LYS A 388 -19.46 19.82 -1.74
C LYS A 388 -17.95 19.62 -1.95
N GLU A 389 -17.38 18.56 -1.37
CA GLU A 389 -15.94 18.33 -1.44
C GLU A 389 -15.49 17.94 -2.86
N LYS A 390 -14.45 18.64 -3.32
CA LYS A 390 -13.88 18.51 -4.68
C LYS A 390 -12.42 18.06 -4.67
N SER A 391 -11.82 17.89 -3.50
CA SER A 391 -10.45 17.42 -3.36
C SER A 391 -10.30 15.96 -3.76
N ASP A 392 -9.31 15.67 -4.60
CA ASP A 392 -8.92 14.31 -4.99
C ASP A 392 -7.91 13.67 -4.01
N PHE A 393 -7.73 14.25 -2.82
CA PHE A 393 -6.77 13.82 -1.78
C PHE A 393 -7.46 13.16 -0.58
N GLY A 394 -8.58 12.47 -0.80
CA GLY A 394 -9.21 11.61 0.22
C GLY A 394 -10.05 12.35 1.27
N VAL A 395 -10.35 13.64 1.09
CA VAL A 395 -11.12 14.42 2.07
C VAL A 395 -12.59 13.97 2.10
N LYS A 396 -13.19 13.74 0.93
CA LYS A 396 -14.56 13.24 0.81
C LYS A 396 -14.70 11.88 1.48
N GLU A 397 -13.75 11.00 1.23
CA GLU A 397 -13.67 9.66 1.79
C GLU A 397 -13.48 9.69 3.31
N SER A 398 -12.69 10.63 3.83
CA SER A 398 -12.55 10.84 5.29
C SER A 398 -13.88 11.15 5.96
N TRP A 399 -14.71 11.99 5.33
CA TRP A 399 -16.08 12.24 5.80
C TRP A 399 -16.96 10.98 5.75
N LEU A 400 -16.87 10.20 4.66
CA LEU A 400 -17.67 8.99 4.48
C LEU A 400 -17.33 7.92 5.51
N TYR A 401 -16.06 7.65 5.77
CA TYR A 401 -15.65 6.71 6.82
C TYR A 401 -16.19 7.14 8.19
N THR A 402 -16.22 8.44 8.47
CA THR A 402 -16.77 8.97 9.71
C THR A 402 -18.29 8.80 9.79
N LEU A 403 -19.02 9.08 8.71
CA LEU A 403 -20.46 8.85 8.62
C LEU A 403 -20.86 7.36 8.71
N LEU A 404 -20.01 6.47 8.20
CA LEU A 404 -20.23 5.02 8.17
C LEU A 404 -20.35 4.42 9.58
N ARG A 405 -19.48 4.84 10.52
CA ARG A 405 -19.44 4.31 11.89
C ARG A 405 -20.80 4.43 12.59
N THR A 406 -21.43 5.59 12.45
CA THR A 406 -22.73 5.93 13.04
C THR A 406 -23.89 5.92 12.03
N SER A 407 -23.73 5.20 10.92
CA SER A 407 -24.75 5.12 9.86
C SER A 407 -26.07 4.51 10.32
N SER A 408 -27.16 4.99 9.73
CA SER A 408 -28.53 4.48 9.91
C SER A 408 -29.10 4.00 8.59
N ALA A 409 -29.93 2.95 8.62
CA ALA A 409 -30.60 2.39 7.44
C ALA A 409 -31.38 3.47 6.65
N HIS A 410 -32.01 4.44 7.33
CA HIS A 410 -32.76 5.54 6.69
C HIS A 410 -31.93 6.44 5.76
N GLU A 411 -30.60 6.27 5.72
CA GLU A 411 -29.71 7.04 4.87
C GLU A 411 -29.36 6.35 3.55
N VAL A 412 -30.00 5.22 3.24
CA VAL A 412 -29.76 4.47 2.00
C VAL A 412 -29.77 5.37 0.76
N ASP A 413 -30.72 6.29 0.64
CA ASP A 413 -30.80 7.22 -0.49
C ASP A 413 -29.56 8.12 -0.62
N LYS A 414 -28.98 8.54 0.52
CA LYS A 414 -27.78 9.37 0.53
C LYS A 414 -26.56 8.57 0.08
N TRP A 415 -26.39 7.35 0.59
CA TRP A 415 -25.30 6.46 0.18
C TRP A 415 -25.41 6.08 -1.29
N MET A 416 -26.61 5.71 -1.73
CA MET A 416 -26.86 5.29 -3.11
C MET A 416 -26.73 6.45 -4.11
N SER A 417 -26.99 7.70 -3.69
CA SER A 417 -26.73 8.88 -4.53
C SER A 417 -25.26 9.11 -4.88
N LEU A 418 -24.33 8.45 -4.18
CA LEU A 418 -22.90 8.65 -4.38
C LEU A 418 -22.27 7.62 -5.31
N VAL A 419 -22.91 6.48 -5.56
CA VAL A 419 -22.30 5.30 -6.21
C VAL A 419 -21.57 5.61 -7.51
N GLU A 420 -22.13 6.46 -8.37
CA GLU A 420 -21.56 6.80 -9.68
C GLU A 420 -20.42 7.83 -9.61
N PHE A 421 -20.26 8.50 -8.48
CA PHE A 421 -19.37 9.67 -8.32
C PHE A 421 -18.20 9.43 -7.36
N ILE A 422 -17.95 8.17 -6.99
CA ILE A 422 -17.13 7.84 -5.84
C ILE A 422 -15.90 7.03 -6.20
N THR A 423 -14.86 7.20 -5.39
CA THR A 423 -13.59 6.48 -5.47
C THR A 423 -13.72 5.05 -4.96
N ILE A 424 -12.67 4.23 -5.08
CA ILE A 424 -12.66 2.87 -4.52
C ILE A 424 -12.97 2.87 -3.01
N ASP A 425 -12.39 3.80 -2.23
CA ASP A 425 -12.71 4.00 -0.80
C ASP A 425 -14.18 4.31 -0.55
N GLY A 426 -14.77 5.12 -1.43
CA GLY A 426 -16.19 5.41 -1.37
C GLY A 426 -17.07 4.19 -1.60
N LEU A 427 -16.72 3.35 -2.58
CA LEU A 427 -17.41 2.08 -2.84
C LEU A 427 -17.25 1.11 -1.67
N ILE A 428 -16.08 1.08 -1.02
CA ILE A 428 -15.87 0.33 0.23
C ILE A 428 -16.84 0.82 1.31
N CYS A 429 -16.98 2.13 1.50
CA CYS A 429 -17.91 2.66 2.50
C CYS A 429 -19.37 2.27 2.20
N ILE A 430 -19.80 2.35 0.94
CA ILE A 430 -21.15 1.94 0.51
C ILE A 430 -21.32 0.43 0.74
N HIS A 431 -20.31 -0.37 0.42
CA HIS A 431 -20.34 -1.82 0.61
C HIS A 431 -20.57 -2.18 2.08
N LEU A 432 -19.77 -1.58 2.97
CA LEU A 432 -19.88 -1.81 4.41
C LEU A 432 -21.20 -1.30 4.97
N PHE A 433 -21.71 -0.18 4.47
CA PHE A 433 -23.04 0.33 4.83
C PHE A 433 -24.14 -0.67 4.47
N LEU A 434 -24.14 -1.17 3.23
CA LEU A 434 -25.14 -2.14 2.76
C LEU A 434 -25.01 -3.46 3.52
N GLN A 435 -23.82 -3.99 3.73
CA GLN A 435 -23.65 -5.20 4.54
C GLN A 435 -24.19 -5.05 5.96
N LYS A 436 -24.08 -3.84 6.54
CA LYS A 436 -24.55 -3.56 7.90
C LYS A 436 -26.08 -3.46 7.99
N HIS A 437 -26.75 -2.84 7.01
CA HIS A 437 -28.17 -2.49 7.10
C HIS A 437 -29.09 -3.21 6.11
N TYR A 438 -28.54 -3.75 5.03
CA TYR A 438 -29.22 -4.37 3.89
C TYR A 438 -28.45 -5.62 3.41
N PRO A 439 -28.32 -6.67 4.24
CA PRO A 439 -27.53 -7.86 3.92
C PRO A 439 -28.03 -8.63 2.68
N GLU A 440 -29.25 -8.38 2.23
CA GLU A 440 -29.85 -8.89 1.00
C GLU A 440 -29.37 -8.16 -0.27
N ALA A 441 -28.73 -6.99 -0.13
CA ALA A 441 -28.18 -6.27 -1.27
C ALA A 441 -27.08 -7.10 -1.97
N PRO A 442 -26.96 -7.00 -3.30
CA PRO A 442 -25.88 -7.69 -4.02
C PRO A 442 -24.50 -7.36 -3.45
N ARG A 443 -23.66 -8.37 -3.29
CA ARG A 443 -22.28 -8.18 -2.83
C ARG A 443 -21.48 -7.45 -3.91
N MET A 444 -20.87 -6.33 -3.55
CA MET A 444 -19.91 -5.65 -4.43
C MET A 444 -18.56 -6.36 -4.37
N VAL A 445 -18.08 -6.80 -5.53
CA VAL A 445 -16.70 -7.27 -5.69
C VAL A 445 -15.86 -6.07 -6.11
N ILE A 446 -15.21 -5.45 -5.14
CA ILE A 446 -14.44 -4.22 -5.34
C ILE A 446 -13.13 -4.58 -6.04
N SER A 447 -13.01 -4.14 -7.29
CA SER A 447 -11.80 -4.36 -8.09
C SER A 447 -10.83 -3.19 -7.93
N PRO A 448 -9.51 -3.45 -7.83
CA PRO A 448 -8.50 -2.40 -7.94
C PRO A 448 -8.41 -1.80 -9.35
N ASP A 449 -9.03 -2.42 -10.36
CA ASP A 449 -9.06 -1.94 -11.74
C ASP A 449 -10.11 -0.84 -11.94
N PRO A 450 -9.70 0.39 -12.28
CA PRO A 450 -10.62 1.50 -12.51
C PRO A 450 -11.64 1.24 -13.63
N SER A 451 -11.31 0.41 -14.62
CA SER A 451 -12.21 0.12 -15.74
C SER A 451 -13.39 -0.79 -15.35
N MET A 452 -13.29 -1.49 -14.22
CA MET A 452 -14.31 -2.41 -13.72
C MET A 452 -15.28 -1.76 -12.74
N LEU A 453 -15.06 -0.50 -12.34
CA LEU A 453 -15.86 0.17 -11.31
C LEU A 453 -17.37 0.15 -11.61
N VAL A 454 -17.76 0.39 -12.87
CA VAL A 454 -19.17 0.35 -13.28
C VAL A 454 -19.79 -1.03 -13.01
N SER A 455 -19.12 -2.10 -13.45
CA SER A 455 -19.60 -3.46 -13.25
C SER A 455 -19.70 -3.86 -11.76
N THR A 456 -18.86 -3.27 -10.90
CA THR A 456 -18.91 -3.50 -9.45
C THR A 456 -20.21 -2.97 -8.83
N PHE A 457 -20.71 -1.82 -9.29
CA PHE A 457 -21.85 -1.17 -8.62
C PHE A 457 -23.19 -1.28 -9.37
N SER A 458 -23.20 -1.61 -10.66
CA SER A 458 -24.45 -1.75 -11.44
C SER A 458 -25.49 -2.67 -10.78
N PRO A 459 -25.14 -3.88 -10.27
CA PRO A 459 -26.12 -4.76 -9.63
C PRO A 459 -26.76 -4.14 -8.39
N VAL A 460 -26.00 -3.36 -7.63
CA VAL A 460 -26.48 -2.69 -6.41
C VAL A 460 -27.41 -1.54 -6.77
N LEU A 461 -27.10 -0.77 -7.82
CA LEU A 461 -27.99 0.30 -8.30
C LEU A 461 -29.32 -0.27 -8.78
N GLU A 462 -29.31 -1.36 -9.54
CA GLU A 462 -30.52 -2.06 -9.98
C GLU A 462 -31.34 -2.54 -8.77
N TRP A 463 -30.70 -3.25 -7.82
CA TRP A 463 -31.36 -3.69 -6.61
C TRP A 463 -32.04 -2.54 -5.85
N TYR A 464 -31.33 -1.42 -5.65
CA TYR A 464 -31.85 -0.25 -4.95
C TYR A 464 -33.05 0.38 -5.67
N GLN A 465 -32.99 0.47 -7.01
CA GLN A 465 -34.11 0.97 -7.81
C GLN A 465 -35.35 0.08 -7.71
N PHE A 466 -35.18 -1.25 -7.75
CA PHE A 466 -36.30 -2.19 -7.76
C PHE A 466 -36.89 -2.53 -6.39
N HIS A 467 -36.09 -2.48 -5.32
CA HIS A 467 -36.52 -2.98 -4.00
C HIS A 467 -36.66 -1.92 -2.93
N ILE A 468 -35.98 -0.78 -3.05
CA ILE A 468 -36.01 0.27 -2.04
C ILE A 468 -36.83 1.47 -2.53
N LYS A 469 -36.47 2.02 -3.70
CA LYS A 469 -37.20 3.17 -4.27
C LYS A 469 -38.66 2.87 -4.63
N SER A 470 -38.95 1.62 -5.00
CA SER A 470 -40.32 1.16 -5.31
C SER A 470 -41.20 1.00 -4.07
N LEU A 471 -40.62 0.86 -2.87
CA LEU A 471 -41.34 0.77 -1.59
C LEU A 471 -41.56 2.14 -0.92
N LEU A 472 -40.79 3.16 -1.36
CA LEU A 472 -40.85 4.53 -0.85
C LEU A 472 -41.76 5.44 -1.68
N ASN A 473 -42.09 5.03 -2.91
CA ASN A 473 -43.11 5.64 -3.77
C ASN A 473 -44.40 4.81 -3.73
#